data_AF-A0A1N7PH71-F1
#
_entry.id   AF-A0A1N7PH71-F1
#
_cell.length_a   1.000
_cell.length_b   1.000
_cell.length_c   1.000
_cell.angle_alpha   90.00
_cell.angle_beta   90.00
_cell.angle_gamma   90.00
#
_symmetry.space_group_name_H-M   'P 1'
#
loop_
_entity.id
_entity.type
_entity.pdbx_description
1 polymer ?
#
loop_
_entity_poly.entity_id
_entity_poly.type
_entity_poly.pdbx_seq_one_letter_code
_entity_poly.pdbx_strand_id
1 'polypeptide(L)'
;MIYCISEFGSEGHLDAKIELDGSDVLLQSRGGATGGRAARNTDYEKALQTIIERLYADEHTIDAVFLDSRVARKKPEEKRLLANAAELNGMSDEAVVALVRRRASRWGQAPGTRGGNSTKALRIRVRNLDQSGLRSALVLMKWETARTRRRGLRPLAAEEQRKVSIHNVENAVARLLTGEDAPNFSGSKDYDVVAKDGTLLAPKKVFGLALEEALGIETFPEHFKAGWKQPCFQIIQAAGFEIVEKGFVGPNPDELHEELSDIPLDEADRSAQEGDVRLVMHFRRERARGLSERKKAAFIREHGRLYCERCNMDPVAVYGINGDACIEVHHAHVQVKDMREGHQTNLEELQCLCANCHRITHRELASQS
;
A
#
# COMPACT_ATOMS: atom_id res chain seq x y z
N MET A 1 -15.31 -2.41 -30.33
CA MET A 1 -13.94 -2.34 -29.75
C MET A 1 -14.06 -1.81 -28.34
N ILE A 2 -13.28 -2.35 -27.38
CA ILE A 2 -13.34 -1.92 -25.98
C ILE A 2 -12.12 -1.02 -25.69
N TYR A 3 -12.37 0.07 -24.99
CA TYR A 3 -11.41 1.09 -24.58
C TYR A 3 -11.44 1.28 -23.05
N CYS A 4 -10.46 2.03 -22.55
CA CYS A 4 -10.45 2.65 -21.23
C CYS A 4 -9.83 4.05 -21.34
N ILE A 5 -10.05 4.87 -20.32
CA ILE A 5 -9.51 6.22 -20.21
C ILE A 5 -8.09 6.14 -19.68
N SER A 6 -7.15 6.80 -20.37
CA SER A 6 -5.80 7.03 -19.85
C SER A 6 -5.82 8.17 -18.83
N GLU A 7 -5.08 8.00 -17.74
CA GLU A 7 -4.81 9.09 -16.80
C GLU A 7 -3.71 9.99 -17.38
N PHE A 8 -3.83 11.31 -17.20
CA PHE A 8 -2.84 12.27 -17.73
C PHE A 8 -1.56 12.18 -16.88
N GLY A 9 -0.42 11.88 -17.51
CA GLY A 9 0.90 11.95 -16.88
C GLY A 9 1.43 10.66 -16.25
N SER A 10 0.71 9.53 -16.30
CA SER A 10 1.21 8.21 -15.88
C SER A 10 0.76 7.12 -16.87
N GLU A 11 1.41 5.95 -16.90
CA GLU A 11 0.95 4.81 -17.73
C GLU A 11 -0.37 4.17 -17.21
N GLY A 12 -1.01 4.80 -16.23
CA GLY A 12 -2.26 4.40 -15.59
C GLY A 12 -3.49 4.53 -16.49
N HIS A 13 -4.46 3.65 -16.26
CA HIS A 13 -5.76 3.69 -16.91
C HIS A 13 -6.86 3.33 -15.92
N LEU A 14 -8.04 3.89 -16.13
CA LEU A 14 -9.20 3.58 -15.30
C LEU A 14 -9.70 2.16 -15.59
N ASP A 15 -9.98 1.38 -14.54
CA ASP A 15 -10.75 0.13 -14.64
C ASP A 15 -12.22 0.47 -14.91
N ALA A 16 -12.49 0.82 -16.16
CA ALA A 16 -13.81 1.08 -16.67
C ALA A 16 -13.80 0.84 -18.18
N LYS A 17 -14.55 -0.18 -18.60
CA LYS A 17 -14.69 -0.51 -20.01
C LYS A 17 -15.62 0.48 -20.71
N ILE A 18 -15.11 1.03 -21.81
CA ILE A 18 -15.83 1.95 -22.68
C ILE A 18 -15.94 1.34 -24.07
N GLU A 19 -17.10 1.48 -24.69
CA GLU A 19 -17.30 1.19 -26.11
C GLU A 19 -17.72 2.47 -26.82
N LEU A 20 -17.36 2.60 -28.09
CA LEU A 20 -17.80 3.71 -28.93
C LEU A 20 -18.71 3.16 -30.02
N ASP A 21 -19.85 3.83 -30.22
CA ASP A 21 -20.89 3.47 -31.18
C ASP A 21 -21.32 4.75 -31.92
N GLY A 22 -20.68 5.03 -33.06
CA GLY A 22 -20.81 6.33 -33.73
C GLY A 22 -20.30 7.47 -32.85
N SER A 23 -21.17 8.43 -32.54
CA SER A 23 -20.92 9.55 -31.62
C SER A 23 -21.38 9.27 -30.18
N ASP A 24 -21.74 8.03 -29.87
CA ASP A 24 -22.15 7.62 -28.52
C ASP A 24 -20.98 6.97 -27.77
N VAL A 25 -20.85 7.33 -26.49
CA VAL A 25 -19.91 6.74 -25.54
C VAL A 25 -20.68 5.79 -24.62
N LEU A 26 -20.34 4.51 -24.63
CA LEU A 26 -20.97 3.49 -23.81
C LEU A 26 -20.07 3.13 -22.63
N LEU A 27 -20.48 3.46 -21.42
CA LEU A 27 -19.79 3.07 -20.19
C LEU A 27 -20.42 1.78 -19.63
N GLN A 28 -19.63 0.71 -19.53
CA GLN A 28 -20.13 -0.57 -19.03
C GLN A 28 -20.41 -0.57 -17.53
N SER A 29 -21.36 -1.38 -17.06
CA SER A 29 -21.72 -1.45 -15.64
C SER A 29 -20.62 -1.99 -14.73
N ARG A 30 -20.53 -1.44 -13.51
CA ARG A 30 -19.77 -2.06 -12.42
C ARG A 30 -20.46 -3.35 -11.95
N GLY A 31 -19.67 -4.34 -11.55
CA GLY A 31 -20.21 -5.60 -11.05
C GLY A 31 -19.19 -6.43 -10.28
N GLY A 32 -19.64 -7.56 -9.75
CA GLY A 32 -18.77 -8.56 -9.10
C GLY A 32 -18.51 -8.35 -7.61
N ALA A 33 -18.88 -7.23 -7.01
CA ALA A 33 -18.66 -6.99 -5.57
C ALA A 33 -19.47 -7.91 -4.63
N THR A 34 -20.38 -8.75 -5.15
CA THR A 34 -21.29 -9.60 -4.37
C THR A 34 -21.32 -11.02 -4.95
N GLY A 35 -21.24 -12.04 -4.10
CA GLY A 35 -21.36 -13.45 -4.49
C GLY A 35 -20.11 -14.09 -5.09
N GLY A 36 -18.91 -13.69 -4.65
CA GLY A 36 -17.64 -14.38 -4.96
C GLY A 36 -17.09 -14.20 -6.37
N ARG A 37 -17.68 -13.32 -7.20
CA ARG A 37 -17.13 -12.97 -8.52
C ARG A 37 -16.04 -11.91 -8.36
N ALA A 38 -15.06 -11.89 -9.26
CA ALA A 38 -14.08 -10.81 -9.27
C ALA A 38 -14.77 -9.47 -9.56
N ALA A 39 -14.41 -8.42 -8.81
CA ALA A 39 -14.87 -7.06 -9.08
C ALA A 39 -14.45 -6.64 -10.50
N ARG A 40 -15.33 -5.93 -11.19
CA ARG A 40 -15.07 -5.39 -12.54
C ARG A 40 -15.53 -3.96 -12.65
N ASN A 41 -14.85 -3.19 -13.50
CA ASN A 41 -15.12 -1.77 -13.70
C ASN A 41 -15.13 -1.02 -12.35
N THR A 42 -14.12 -1.24 -11.50
CA THR A 42 -14.08 -0.69 -10.12
C THR A 42 -14.05 0.83 -10.12
N ASP A 43 -13.46 1.42 -11.15
CA ASP A 43 -13.29 2.87 -11.30
C ASP A 43 -14.45 3.51 -12.06
N TYR A 44 -15.61 2.83 -12.15
CA TYR A 44 -16.80 3.29 -12.87
C TYR A 44 -17.16 4.75 -12.56
N GLU A 45 -17.15 5.14 -11.29
CA GLU A 45 -17.53 6.49 -10.87
C GLU A 45 -16.51 7.54 -11.32
N LYS A 46 -15.21 7.23 -11.13
CA LYS A 46 -14.11 8.06 -11.60
C LYS A 46 -14.12 8.20 -13.12
N ALA A 47 -14.41 7.11 -13.83
CA ALA A 47 -14.53 7.12 -15.29
C ALA A 47 -15.73 7.93 -15.77
N LEU A 48 -16.88 7.82 -15.12
CA LEU A 48 -18.04 8.66 -15.44
C LEU A 48 -17.72 10.15 -15.22
N GLN A 49 -17.13 10.50 -14.09
CA GLN A 49 -16.68 11.87 -13.80
C GLN A 49 -15.72 12.37 -14.88
N THR A 50 -14.68 11.60 -15.20
CA THR A 50 -13.68 11.98 -16.21
C THR A 50 -14.28 12.14 -17.61
N ILE A 51 -15.29 11.34 -17.97
CA ILE A 51 -16.01 11.50 -19.25
C ILE A 51 -16.74 12.83 -19.29
N ILE A 52 -17.47 13.18 -18.23
CA ILE A 52 -18.23 14.43 -18.16
C ILE A 52 -17.29 15.62 -18.22
N GLU A 53 -16.25 15.65 -17.37
CA GLU A 53 -15.26 16.73 -17.32
C GLU A 53 -14.59 16.97 -18.69
N ARG A 54 -14.09 15.91 -19.34
CA ARG A 54 -13.38 16.05 -20.61
C ARG A 54 -14.27 16.41 -21.78
N LEU A 55 -15.55 16.00 -21.76
CA LEU A 55 -16.49 16.42 -22.79
C LEU A 55 -16.83 17.91 -22.63
N TYR A 56 -17.05 18.40 -21.40
CA TYR A 56 -17.38 19.81 -21.20
C TYR A 56 -16.18 20.76 -21.31
N ALA A 57 -14.96 20.32 -21.00
CA ALA A 57 -13.75 21.16 -21.05
C ALA A 57 -13.49 21.80 -22.43
N ASP A 58 -13.88 21.11 -23.50
CA ASP A 58 -13.64 21.53 -24.88
C ASP A 58 -14.94 21.99 -25.59
N GLU A 59 -15.91 22.52 -24.84
CA GLU A 59 -17.22 23.00 -25.34
C GLU A 59 -18.08 21.93 -26.05
N HIS A 60 -17.80 20.64 -25.88
CA HIS A 60 -18.63 19.61 -26.48
C HIS A 60 -19.98 19.52 -25.79
N THR A 61 -21.02 19.28 -26.58
CA THR A 61 -22.39 19.17 -26.05
C THR A 61 -22.76 17.71 -25.83
N ILE A 62 -22.94 17.34 -24.56
CA ILE A 62 -23.65 16.12 -24.20
C ILE A 62 -25.13 16.31 -24.53
N ASP A 63 -25.61 15.59 -25.54
CA ASP A 63 -26.97 15.69 -26.03
C ASP A 63 -27.96 15.02 -25.08
N ALA A 64 -27.62 13.82 -24.63
CA ALA A 64 -28.43 13.03 -23.73
C ALA A 64 -27.63 11.89 -23.09
N VAL A 65 -28.06 11.49 -21.90
CA VAL A 65 -27.57 10.31 -21.20
C VAL A 65 -28.71 9.31 -21.07
N PHE A 66 -28.48 8.08 -21.52
CA PHE A 66 -29.45 6.99 -21.49
C PHE A 66 -28.95 5.83 -20.64
N LEU A 67 -29.90 5.07 -20.10
CA LEU A 67 -29.62 3.77 -19.51
C LEU A 67 -29.42 2.71 -20.59
N ASP A 68 -28.31 1.99 -20.53
CA ASP A 68 -27.89 1.02 -21.56
C ASP A 68 -27.69 -0.41 -21.02
N SER A 69 -28.31 -0.72 -19.88
CA SER A 69 -28.34 -2.10 -19.36
C SER A 69 -29.09 -3.05 -20.31
N ARG A 70 -28.78 -4.35 -20.26
CA ARG A 70 -29.46 -5.39 -21.07
C ARG A 70 -30.99 -5.34 -20.96
N VAL A 71 -31.51 -5.02 -19.78
CA VAL A 71 -32.96 -4.89 -19.53
C VAL A 71 -33.48 -3.56 -20.10
N ALA A 72 -32.72 -2.48 -19.94
CA ALA A 72 -33.07 -1.16 -20.46
C ALA A 72 -33.19 -1.17 -21.98
N ARG A 73 -32.25 -1.79 -22.71
CA ARG A 73 -32.25 -1.87 -24.19
C ARG A 73 -33.53 -2.48 -24.80
N LYS A 74 -34.32 -3.21 -24.03
CA LYS A 74 -35.64 -3.73 -24.45
C LYS A 74 -36.77 -2.69 -24.40
N LYS A 75 -36.49 -1.50 -23.87
CA LYS A 75 -37.45 -0.41 -23.71
C LYS A 75 -37.18 0.69 -24.75
N PRO A 76 -38.24 1.41 -25.17
CA PRO A 76 -38.11 2.61 -26.00
C PRO A 76 -37.14 3.63 -25.42
N GLU A 77 -36.56 4.47 -26.28
CA GLU A 77 -35.52 5.44 -25.92
C GLU A 77 -35.98 6.43 -24.85
N GLU A 78 -37.23 6.87 -24.93
CA GLU A 78 -37.84 7.82 -24.00
C GLU A 78 -37.88 7.25 -22.58
N LYS A 79 -38.07 5.92 -22.46
CA LYS A 79 -38.07 5.22 -21.18
C LYS A 79 -36.67 4.94 -20.65
N ARG A 80 -35.63 5.12 -21.47
CA ARG A 80 -34.22 4.94 -21.09
C ARG A 80 -33.54 6.27 -20.77
N LEU A 81 -34.12 7.40 -21.17
CA LEU A 81 -33.55 8.74 -20.96
C LEU A 81 -33.37 9.03 -19.47
N LEU A 82 -32.12 9.34 -19.09
CA LEU A 82 -31.76 9.74 -17.73
C LEU A 82 -31.58 11.24 -17.62
N ALA A 83 -31.05 11.92 -18.63
CA ALA A 83 -30.94 13.38 -18.68
C ALA A 83 -30.77 13.84 -20.13
N ASN A 84 -31.29 15.00 -20.47
CA ASN A 84 -31.13 15.62 -21.80
C ASN A 84 -30.28 16.91 -21.72
N ALA A 85 -29.84 17.44 -22.85
CA ALA A 85 -29.00 18.63 -22.93
C ALA A 85 -29.58 19.85 -22.18
N ALA A 86 -30.90 20.07 -22.25
CA ALA A 86 -31.53 21.20 -21.59
C ALA A 86 -31.49 21.10 -20.06
N GLU A 87 -31.60 19.89 -19.51
CA GLU A 87 -31.45 19.65 -18.07
C GLU A 87 -29.99 19.73 -17.61
N LEU A 88 -29.05 19.28 -18.45
CA LEU A 88 -27.63 19.26 -18.11
C LEU A 88 -26.97 20.63 -18.22
N ASN A 89 -27.53 21.53 -19.03
CA ASN A 89 -26.99 22.85 -19.26
C ASN A 89 -26.90 23.68 -17.97
N GLY A 90 -25.73 24.28 -17.72
CA GLY A 90 -25.47 25.12 -16.54
C GLY A 90 -25.30 24.36 -15.21
N MET A 91 -25.28 23.02 -15.23
CA MET A 91 -24.93 22.22 -14.07
C MET A 91 -23.40 22.07 -13.95
N SER A 92 -22.87 21.94 -12.73
CA SER A 92 -21.48 21.51 -12.55
C SER A 92 -21.33 20.03 -12.92
N ASP A 93 -20.10 19.61 -13.24
CA ASP A 93 -19.79 18.24 -13.63
C ASP A 93 -20.21 17.23 -12.55
N GLU A 94 -19.97 17.54 -11.27
CA GLU A 94 -20.37 16.71 -10.14
C GLU A 94 -21.90 16.61 -10.03
N ALA A 95 -22.61 17.71 -10.29
CA ALA A 95 -24.06 17.74 -10.25
C ALA A 95 -24.66 16.89 -11.39
N VAL A 96 -24.07 16.91 -12.58
CA VAL A 96 -24.44 16.04 -13.71
C VAL A 96 -24.25 14.57 -13.32
N VAL A 97 -23.08 14.20 -12.79
CA VAL A 97 -22.78 12.83 -12.37
C VAL A 97 -23.75 12.36 -11.28
N ALA A 98 -24.02 13.20 -10.27
CA ALA A 98 -24.96 12.90 -9.20
C ALA A 98 -26.39 12.70 -9.73
N LEU A 99 -26.85 13.55 -10.65
CA LEU A 99 -28.17 13.44 -11.28
C LEU A 99 -28.33 12.12 -12.03
N VAL A 100 -27.38 11.80 -12.92
CA VAL A 100 -27.38 10.59 -13.74
C VAL A 100 -27.38 9.34 -12.86
N ARG A 101 -26.50 9.28 -11.87
CA ARG A 101 -26.40 8.13 -10.95
C ARG A 101 -27.67 7.93 -10.12
N ARG A 102 -28.27 9.02 -9.63
CA ARG A 102 -29.52 8.99 -8.87
C ARG A 102 -30.70 8.52 -9.71
N ARG A 103 -30.82 8.97 -10.96
CA ARG A 103 -31.88 8.51 -11.87
C ARG A 103 -31.63 7.06 -12.30
N ALA A 104 -30.38 6.68 -12.56
CA ALA A 104 -30.01 5.30 -12.86
C ALA A 104 -30.36 4.34 -11.72
N SER A 105 -30.13 4.70 -10.45
CA SER A 105 -30.45 3.83 -9.30
C SER A 105 -31.94 3.55 -9.18
N ARG A 106 -32.77 4.58 -9.35
CA ARG A 106 -34.24 4.50 -9.27
C ARG A 106 -34.90 3.84 -10.48
N TRP A 107 -34.20 3.78 -11.62
CA TRP A 107 -34.76 3.23 -12.85
C TRP A 107 -35.17 1.76 -12.68
N GLY A 108 -36.45 1.47 -12.94
CA GLY A 108 -37.04 0.13 -12.84
C GLY A 108 -37.39 -0.32 -11.42
N GLN A 109 -37.29 0.56 -10.42
CA GLN A 109 -37.74 0.27 -9.06
C GLN A 109 -39.21 0.67 -8.86
N ALA A 110 -39.91 -0.08 -8.01
CA ALA A 110 -41.25 0.30 -7.56
C ALA A 110 -41.20 1.61 -6.75
N PRO A 111 -42.25 2.47 -6.83
CA PRO A 111 -42.34 3.68 -6.02
C PRO A 111 -42.12 3.38 -4.53
N GLY A 112 -41.32 4.21 -3.85
CA GLY A 112 -41.03 4.05 -2.42
C GLY A 112 -39.88 3.10 -2.07
N THR A 113 -39.32 2.36 -3.03
CA THR A 113 -38.13 1.52 -2.81
C THR A 113 -36.93 2.38 -2.42
N ARG A 114 -36.24 2.05 -1.32
CA ARG A 114 -34.97 2.68 -0.90
C ARG A 114 -33.77 1.94 -1.50
N GLY A 115 -32.73 2.70 -1.88
CA GLY A 115 -31.49 2.15 -2.47
C GLY A 115 -31.61 1.87 -3.96
N GLY A 116 -30.61 1.22 -4.55
CA GLY A 116 -30.60 0.85 -5.98
C GLY A 116 -29.23 0.92 -6.62
N ASN A 117 -29.03 0.20 -7.72
CA ASN A 117 -27.74 0.18 -8.42
C ASN A 117 -27.55 1.45 -9.27
N SER A 118 -26.67 2.36 -8.83
CA SER A 118 -26.29 3.59 -9.54
C SER A 118 -25.15 3.41 -10.56
N THR A 119 -24.64 2.18 -10.72
CA THR A 119 -23.50 1.83 -11.58
C THR A 119 -23.91 0.91 -12.74
N LYS A 120 -25.13 1.12 -13.24
CA LYS A 120 -25.67 0.44 -14.43
C LYS A 120 -24.96 0.96 -15.70
N ALA A 121 -24.99 0.19 -16.79
CA ALA A 121 -24.39 0.64 -18.04
C ALA A 121 -25.12 1.88 -18.57
N LEU A 122 -24.35 2.84 -19.10
CA LEU A 122 -24.82 4.12 -19.61
C LEU A 122 -24.40 4.31 -21.06
N ARG A 123 -25.21 5.03 -21.82
CA ARG A 123 -24.90 5.53 -23.16
C ARG A 123 -25.00 7.05 -23.14
N ILE A 124 -23.91 7.72 -23.45
CA ILE A 124 -23.79 9.18 -23.46
C ILE A 124 -23.72 9.59 -24.93
N ARG A 125 -24.75 10.26 -25.42
CA ARG A 125 -24.81 10.77 -26.78
C ARG A 125 -24.15 12.14 -26.83
N VAL A 126 -23.18 12.30 -27.74
CA VAL A 126 -22.43 13.54 -27.92
C VAL A 126 -22.73 14.09 -29.31
N ARG A 127 -22.86 15.41 -29.41
CA ARG A 127 -22.94 16.12 -30.70
C ARG A 127 -21.56 16.63 -31.11
N ASN A 128 -21.36 16.77 -32.42
CA ASN A 128 -20.16 17.38 -33.04
C ASN A 128 -18.84 16.63 -32.82
N LEU A 129 -18.89 15.39 -32.34
CA LEU A 129 -17.73 14.51 -32.29
C LEU A 129 -18.02 13.20 -33.01
N ASP A 130 -17.15 12.86 -33.95
CA ASP A 130 -17.10 11.51 -34.50
C ASP A 130 -16.32 10.57 -33.57
N GLN A 131 -16.20 9.31 -33.97
CA GLN A 131 -15.49 8.32 -33.17
C GLN A 131 -14.01 8.69 -32.93
N SER A 132 -13.35 9.37 -33.87
CA SER A 132 -11.95 9.79 -33.74
C SER A 132 -11.81 10.92 -32.73
N GLY A 133 -12.69 11.92 -32.83
CA GLY A 133 -12.77 13.05 -31.90
C GLY A 133 -13.09 12.58 -30.48
N LEU A 134 -14.03 11.65 -30.29
CA LEU A 134 -14.31 11.06 -28.98
C LEU A 134 -13.09 10.35 -28.38
N ARG A 135 -12.30 9.65 -29.21
CA ARG A 135 -11.07 8.99 -28.74
C ARG A 135 -10.02 9.99 -28.29
N SER A 136 -9.90 11.11 -28.99
CA SER A 136 -8.96 12.17 -28.63
C SER A 136 -9.40 12.89 -27.36
N ALA A 137 -10.64 13.39 -27.32
CA ALA A 137 -11.19 14.13 -26.18
C ALA A 137 -11.17 13.31 -24.88
N LEU A 138 -11.53 12.02 -24.96
CA LEU A 138 -11.54 11.14 -23.79
C LEU A 138 -10.20 10.46 -23.52
N VAL A 139 -9.17 10.69 -24.35
CA VAL A 139 -7.85 10.04 -24.29
C VAL A 139 -7.99 8.52 -24.13
N LEU A 140 -8.71 7.91 -25.08
CA LEU A 140 -9.05 6.50 -25.04
C LEU A 140 -7.92 5.62 -25.56
N MET A 141 -7.52 4.65 -24.76
CA MET A 141 -6.62 3.58 -25.15
C MET A 141 -7.38 2.26 -25.30
N LYS A 142 -6.89 1.36 -26.17
CA LYS A 142 -7.49 0.03 -26.34
C LYS A 142 -7.41 -0.76 -25.03
N TRP A 143 -8.53 -1.35 -24.61
CA TRP A 143 -8.60 -2.14 -23.38
C TRP A 143 -7.62 -3.31 -23.40
N GLU A 144 -7.37 -3.95 -24.53
CA GLU A 144 -6.40 -5.06 -24.63
C GLU A 144 -4.98 -4.60 -24.37
N THR A 145 -4.58 -3.45 -24.92
CA THR A 145 -3.28 -2.81 -24.66
C THR A 145 -3.15 -2.43 -23.18
N ALA A 146 -4.22 -1.92 -22.59
CA ALA A 146 -4.29 -1.65 -21.17
C ALA A 146 -4.21 -2.93 -20.33
N ARG A 147 -4.81 -4.04 -20.78
CA ARG A 147 -4.84 -5.34 -20.08
C ARG A 147 -3.50 -6.07 -20.15
N THR A 148 -2.72 -5.91 -21.23
CA THR A 148 -1.32 -6.37 -21.27
C THR A 148 -0.44 -5.57 -20.31
N ARG A 149 -0.62 -4.25 -20.22
CA ARG A 149 0.03 -3.41 -19.20
C ARG A 149 -0.38 -3.80 -17.77
N ARG A 150 -1.68 -4.03 -17.54
CA ARG A 150 -2.24 -4.51 -16.25
C ARG A 150 -1.84 -5.94 -15.88
N ARG A 151 -1.41 -6.77 -16.84
CA ARG A 151 -0.99 -8.16 -16.57
C ARG A 151 0.31 -8.23 -15.77
N GLY A 152 1.06 -7.11 -15.69
CA GLY A 152 2.22 -6.91 -14.82
C GLY A 152 1.89 -6.48 -13.37
N LEU A 153 0.63 -6.12 -13.05
CA LEU A 153 0.20 -5.67 -11.71
C LEU A 153 -0.22 -6.82 -10.76
N ARG A 154 0.44 -7.98 -10.87
CA ARG A 154 0.31 -9.00 -9.82
C ARG A 154 1.26 -8.63 -8.68
N PRO A 155 0.95 -9.00 -7.42
CA PRO A 155 1.95 -8.94 -6.36
C PRO A 155 3.20 -9.68 -6.83
N LEU A 156 4.34 -8.98 -6.82
CA LEU A 156 5.62 -9.58 -7.12
C LEU A 156 5.92 -10.61 -6.05
N ALA A 157 6.51 -11.74 -6.44
CA ALA A 157 6.98 -12.73 -5.49
C ALA A 157 8.02 -12.10 -4.55
N ALA A 158 8.14 -12.64 -3.33
CA ALA A 158 9.13 -12.14 -2.38
C ALA A 158 10.57 -12.21 -2.92
N GLU A 159 10.86 -13.19 -3.79
CA GLU A 159 12.15 -13.33 -4.48
C GLU A 159 12.46 -12.15 -5.40
N GLU A 160 11.48 -11.69 -6.19
CA GLU A 160 11.63 -10.51 -7.04
C GLU A 160 11.80 -9.23 -6.22
N GLN A 161 11.04 -9.09 -5.12
CA GLN A 161 11.17 -7.93 -4.21
C GLN A 161 12.54 -7.89 -3.51
N ARG A 162 13.14 -9.05 -3.22
CA ARG A 162 14.47 -9.16 -2.58
C ARG A 162 15.64 -8.90 -3.52
N LYS A 163 15.41 -8.68 -4.81
CA LYS A 163 16.43 -8.18 -5.74
C LYS A 163 16.78 -6.71 -5.48
N VAL A 164 15.94 -5.99 -4.75
CA VAL A 164 16.22 -4.62 -4.29
C VAL A 164 17.42 -4.65 -3.34
N SER A 165 18.50 -4.00 -3.75
CA SER A 165 19.72 -3.89 -2.94
C SER A 165 19.65 -2.68 -2.00
N ILE A 166 20.57 -2.63 -1.02
CA ILE A 166 20.75 -1.47 -0.13
C ILE A 166 20.98 -0.19 -0.94
N HIS A 167 21.81 -0.26 -1.99
CA HIS A 167 22.12 0.88 -2.85
C HIS A 167 20.87 1.46 -3.55
N ASN A 168 19.95 0.60 -4.00
CA ASN A 168 18.71 1.07 -4.62
C ASN A 168 17.82 1.83 -3.63
N VAL A 169 17.82 1.43 -2.36
CA VAL A 169 17.07 2.14 -1.30
C VAL A 169 17.72 3.49 -0.99
N GLU A 170 19.04 3.55 -0.86
CA GLU A 170 19.77 4.81 -0.64
C GLU A 170 19.54 5.81 -1.78
N ASN A 171 19.61 5.35 -3.03
CA ASN A 171 19.34 6.16 -4.21
C ASN A 171 17.88 6.65 -4.23
N ALA A 172 16.92 5.78 -3.92
CA ALA A 172 15.51 6.14 -3.86
C ALA A 172 15.23 7.21 -2.78
N VAL A 173 15.85 7.10 -1.60
CA VAL A 173 15.75 8.14 -0.56
C VAL A 173 16.37 9.45 -1.04
N ALA A 174 17.58 9.42 -1.61
CA ALA A 174 18.23 10.63 -2.13
C ALA A 174 17.38 11.35 -3.19
N ARG A 175 16.80 10.60 -4.13
CA ARG A 175 15.89 11.13 -5.17
C ARG A 175 14.67 11.82 -4.57
N LEU A 176 14.02 11.19 -3.59
CA LEU A 176 12.88 11.77 -2.87
C LEU A 176 13.25 13.03 -2.09
N LEU A 177 14.43 13.07 -1.46
CA LEU A 177 14.93 14.27 -0.76
C LEU A 177 15.21 15.42 -1.72
N THR A 178 15.64 15.14 -2.96
CA THR A 178 15.83 16.16 -4.01
C THR A 178 14.53 16.65 -4.65
N GLY A 179 13.37 16.14 -4.20
CA GLY A 179 12.06 16.58 -4.66
C GLY A 179 11.51 15.81 -5.87
N GLU A 180 12.11 14.67 -6.24
CA GLU A 180 11.51 13.78 -7.24
C GLU A 180 10.20 13.20 -6.72
N ASP A 181 9.15 13.24 -7.53
CA ASP A 181 7.88 12.62 -7.18
C ASP A 181 7.81 11.18 -7.68
N ALA A 182 7.17 10.32 -6.88
CA ALA A 182 6.80 8.96 -7.23
C ALA A 182 5.29 8.93 -7.49
N PRO A 183 4.82 9.26 -8.71
CA PRO A 183 3.42 9.60 -8.99
C PRO A 183 2.46 8.42 -8.76
N ASN A 184 2.95 7.18 -8.87
CA ASN A 184 2.17 5.97 -8.63
C ASN A 184 1.91 5.67 -7.15
N PHE A 185 2.56 6.40 -6.24
CA PHE A 185 2.50 6.14 -4.80
C PHE A 185 2.00 7.36 -4.03
N SER A 186 1.12 7.12 -3.06
CA SER A 186 0.63 8.17 -2.15
C SER A 186 1.59 8.38 -0.96
N GLY A 187 1.41 9.50 -0.26
CA GLY A 187 2.16 9.78 0.98
C GLY A 187 1.88 8.79 2.12
N SER A 188 2.64 8.91 3.20
CA SER A 188 2.59 8.05 4.38
C SER A 188 1.23 8.06 5.07
N LYS A 189 0.70 6.87 5.34
CA LYS A 189 -0.55 6.67 6.08
C LYS A 189 -0.27 6.43 7.56
N ASP A 190 0.37 5.32 7.86
CA ASP A 190 0.55 4.81 9.23
C ASP A 190 2.01 4.87 9.69
N TYR A 191 2.96 4.85 8.75
CA TYR A 191 4.40 4.79 9.02
C TYR A 191 5.18 5.72 8.10
N ASP A 192 6.30 6.23 8.61
CA ASP A 192 7.24 7.11 7.93
C ASP A 192 8.66 6.55 8.01
N VAL A 193 9.41 6.61 6.91
CA VAL A 193 10.86 6.37 6.90
C VAL A 193 11.55 7.66 7.32
N VAL A 194 12.47 7.58 8.27
CA VAL A 194 13.26 8.72 8.72
C VAL A 194 14.56 8.77 7.93
N ALA A 195 14.74 9.82 7.14
CA ALA A 195 16.00 10.10 6.46
C ALA A 195 17.03 10.68 7.44
N LYS A 196 18.31 10.68 7.05
CA LYS A 196 19.43 11.15 7.90
C LYS A 196 19.32 12.63 8.28
N ASP A 197 18.61 13.43 7.48
CA ASP A 197 18.33 14.84 7.73
C ASP A 197 17.07 15.08 8.59
N GLY A 198 16.43 14.00 9.07
CA GLY A 198 15.18 14.04 9.82
C GLY A 198 13.91 14.12 8.95
N THR A 199 14.03 14.16 7.62
CA THR A 199 12.88 14.20 6.71
C THR A 199 12.09 12.89 6.76
N LEU A 200 10.77 12.99 6.81
CA LEU A 200 9.85 11.85 6.83
C LEU A 200 9.39 11.50 5.41
N LEU A 201 9.67 10.27 4.99
CA LEU A 201 9.36 9.76 3.65
C LEU A 201 8.38 8.58 3.72
N ALA A 202 7.53 8.43 2.71
CA ALA A 202 6.60 7.31 2.67
C ALA A 202 7.33 5.99 2.35
N PRO A 203 7.22 4.94 3.21
CA PRO A 203 7.91 3.67 2.97
C PRO A 203 7.58 3.04 1.61
N LYS A 204 6.33 3.18 1.16
CA LYS A 204 5.90 2.70 -0.16
C LYS A 204 6.51 3.50 -1.32
N LYS A 205 6.74 4.80 -1.16
CA LYS A 205 7.41 5.63 -2.17
C LYS A 205 8.88 5.23 -2.29
N VAL A 206 9.57 5.14 -1.16
CA VAL A 206 10.98 4.74 -1.08
C VAL A 206 11.17 3.37 -1.73
N PHE A 207 10.40 2.37 -1.29
CA PHE A 207 10.54 1.02 -1.82
C PHE A 207 10.08 0.88 -3.27
N GLY A 208 9.07 1.64 -3.70
CA GLY A 208 8.61 1.68 -5.09
C GLY A 208 9.73 2.11 -6.03
N LEU A 209 10.33 3.27 -5.80
CA LEU A 209 11.45 3.77 -6.61
C LEU A 209 12.66 2.82 -6.61
N ALA A 210 12.99 2.26 -5.45
CA ALA A 210 14.09 1.29 -5.33
C ALA A 210 13.81 0.01 -6.15
N LEU A 211 12.55 -0.41 -6.22
CA LEU A 211 12.10 -1.56 -6.98
C LEU A 211 12.05 -1.29 -8.49
N GLU A 212 11.72 -0.07 -8.91
CA GLU A 212 11.80 0.36 -10.32
C GLU A 212 13.22 0.30 -10.83
N GLU A 213 14.16 0.82 -10.04
CA GLU A 213 15.58 0.81 -10.35
C GLU A 213 16.14 -0.62 -10.42
N ALA A 214 15.76 -1.48 -9.46
CA ALA A 214 16.26 -2.85 -9.38
C ALA A 214 15.74 -3.76 -10.51
N LEU A 215 14.51 -3.55 -10.98
CA LEU A 215 13.85 -4.44 -11.94
C LEU A 215 13.70 -3.82 -13.34
N GLY A 216 13.94 -2.52 -13.50
CA GLY A 216 13.73 -1.81 -14.77
C GLY A 216 12.26 -1.80 -15.21
N ILE A 217 11.33 -1.87 -14.26
CA ILE A 217 9.88 -1.83 -14.51
C ILE A 217 9.29 -0.60 -13.84
N GLU A 218 8.14 -0.12 -14.32
CA GLU A 218 7.32 0.81 -13.56
C GLU A 218 6.63 0.08 -12.40
N THR A 219 6.59 0.69 -11.21
CA THR A 219 6.04 0.06 -10.02
C THR A 219 4.79 0.76 -9.49
N PHE A 220 3.96 -0.04 -8.82
CA PHE A 220 2.66 0.37 -8.30
C PHE A 220 2.41 -0.24 -6.90
N PRO A 221 1.53 0.34 -6.07
CA PRO A 221 1.20 -0.16 -4.75
C PRO A 221 0.67 -1.61 -4.70
N GLU A 222 0.18 -2.13 -5.82
CA GLU A 222 -0.33 -3.51 -5.97
C GLU A 222 0.79 -4.55 -6.09
N HIS A 223 2.03 -4.14 -6.41
CA HIS A 223 3.16 -5.04 -6.58
C HIS A 223 3.70 -5.58 -5.26
N PHE A 224 3.52 -4.87 -4.15
CA PHE A 224 4.04 -5.29 -2.85
C PHE A 224 3.19 -4.76 -1.70
N LYS A 225 3.34 -5.39 -0.53
CA LYS A 225 2.73 -4.92 0.72
C LYS A 225 3.81 -4.26 1.59
N ALA A 226 3.40 -3.25 2.35
CA ALA A 226 4.24 -2.59 3.34
C ALA A 226 3.85 -3.06 4.75
N GLY A 227 4.82 -3.26 5.64
CA GLY A 227 4.62 -3.67 7.03
C GLY A 227 5.75 -4.55 7.56
N TRP A 228 5.83 -4.69 8.89
CA TRP A 228 6.93 -5.32 9.65
C TRP A 228 7.29 -6.79 9.31
N LYS A 229 6.47 -7.48 8.51
CA LYS A 229 6.73 -8.85 8.03
C LYS A 229 6.83 -8.94 6.51
N GLN A 230 6.86 -7.80 5.82
CA GLN A 230 6.91 -7.72 4.37
C GLN A 230 8.33 -7.33 3.93
N PRO A 231 8.79 -7.80 2.75
CA PRO A 231 10.12 -7.46 2.23
C PRO A 231 10.38 -5.96 2.21
N CYS A 232 9.36 -5.15 1.91
CA CYS A 232 9.44 -3.70 1.89
C CYS A 232 10.09 -3.09 3.16
N PHE A 233 9.59 -3.42 4.36
CA PHE A 233 10.15 -2.84 5.59
C PHE A 233 11.50 -3.47 5.94
N GLN A 234 11.62 -4.79 5.77
CA GLN A 234 12.87 -5.50 6.07
C GLN A 234 14.05 -4.94 5.27
N ILE A 235 13.83 -4.63 3.99
CA ILE A 235 14.88 -4.13 3.09
C ILE A 235 15.22 -2.67 3.39
N ILE A 236 14.22 -1.83 3.69
CA ILE A 236 14.46 -0.44 4.13
C ILE A 236 15.28 -0.40 5.42
N GLN A 237 14.91 -1.23 6.40
CA GLN A 237 15.64 -1.32 7.68
C GLN A 237 17.04 -1.90 7.50
N ALA A 238 17.21 -2.90 6.63
CA ALA A 238 18.53 -3.46 6.32
C ALA A 238 19.45 -2.45 5.61
N ALA A 239 18.88 -1.45 4.93
CA ALA A 239 19.61 -0.32 4.36
C ALA A 239 19.95 0.77 5.40
N GLY A 240 19.58 0.59 6.67
CA GLY A 240 19.92 1.49 7.77
C GLY A 240 18.97 2.67 7.98
N PHE A 241 17.79 2.66 7.35
CA PHE A 241 16.76 3.68 7.56
C PHE A 241 15.72 3.24 8.59
N GLU A 242 15.35 4.14 9.51
CA GLU A 242 14.36 3.90 10.55
C GLU A 242 12.94 4.05 10.00
N ILE A 243 11.98 3.29 10.54
CA ILE A 243 10.55 3.41 10.20
C ILE A 243 9.76 3.68 11.48
N VAL A 244 9.12 4.84 11.58
CA VAL A 244 8.35 5.30 12.75
C VAL A 244 6.84 5.32 12.48
N GLU A 245 6.02 5.21 13.51
CA GLU A 245 4.56 5.38 13.41
C GLU A 245 4.16 6.87 13.38
N LYS A 246 3.17 7.19 12.56
CA LYS A 246 2.69 8.57 12.38
C LYS A 246 1.97 9.05 13.65
N GLY A 247 2.46 10.14 14.25
CA GLY A 247 1.88 10.75 15.46
C GLY A 247 2.68 10.56 16.75
N PHE A 248 3.87 9.94 16.68
CA PHE A 248 4.80 9.95 17.79
C PHE A 248 5.44 11.34 17.94
N VAL A 249 5.02 12.10 18.96
CA VAL A 249 5.69 13.35 19.38
C VAL A 249 6.76 12.95 20.39
N GLY A 250 8.02 12.90 19.98
CA GLY A 250 9.14 12.69 20.92
C GLY A 250 9.28 13.86 21.91
N PRO A 251 9.89 13.65 23.09
CA PRO A 251 10.10 14.71 24.08
C PRO A 251 10.85 15.93 23.51
N ASN A 252 10.64 17.09 24.15
CA ASN A 252 11.22 18.38 23.77
C ASN A 252 12.76 18.33 23.88
N PRO A 253 13.53 18.76 22.86
CA PRO A 253 14.99 18.68 22.87
C PRO A 253 15.65 19.32 24.11
N ASP A 254 15.07 20.38 24.65
CA ASP A 254 15.64 21.13 25.78
C ASP A 254 15.50 20.39 27.13
N GLU A 255 14.39 19.69 27.38
CA GLU A 255 14.18 18.90 28.61
C GLU A 255 15.03 17.62 28.62
N LEU A 256 15.37 17.11 27.43
CA LEU A 256 16.13 15.87 27.26
C LEU A 256 17.64 16.08 27.50
N HIS A 257 18.14 17.31 27.31
CA HIS A 257 19.56 17.65 27.50
C HIS A 257 19.95 17.67 28.98
N GLU A 258 19.01 18.01 29.87
CA GLU A 258 19.23 18.17 31.31
C GLU A 258 19.25 16.82 32.07
N GLU A 259 18.51 15.80 31.59
CA GLU A 259 18.55 14.44 32.17
C GLU A 259 19.77 13.61 31.72
N LEU A 260 20.43 13.99 30.62
CA LEU A 260 21.55 13.23 30.04
C LEU A 260 22.93 13.69 30.49
N SER A 261 23.05 14.89 31.06
CA SER A 261 24.30 15.39 31.62
C SER A 261 24.78 14.58 32.84
N ASP A 262 23.88 13.87 33.51
CA ASP A 262 24.17 13.11 34.73
C ASP A 262 24.51 11.62 34.49
N ILE A 263 24.60 11.17 33.23
CA ILE A 263 24.91 9.77 32.90
C ILE A 263 26.38 9.64 32.50
N PRO A 264 27.20 8.81 33.20
CA PRO A 264 28.59 8.58 32.81
C PRO A 264 28.65 7.74 31.52
N LEU A 265 29.04 8.36 30.41
CA LEU A 265 29.26 7.71 29.11
C LEU A 265 30.74 7.36 28.92
N ASP A 266 31.03 6.22 28.27
CA ASP A 266 32.39 5.83 27.90
C ASP A 266 32.91 6.57 26.64
N GLU A 267 34.21 6.47 26.35
CA GLU A 267 34.83 7.17 25.20
C GLU A 267 34.34 6.65 23.83
N ALA A 268 33.78 5.44 23.75
CA ALA A 268 33.17 4.94 22.52
C ALA A 268 31.80 5.59 22.28
N ASP A 269 31.02 5.81 23.34
CA ASP A 269 29.72 6.48 23.30
C ASP A 269 29.84 8.01 23.08
N ARG A 270 30.95 8.64 23.48
CA ARG A 270 31.22 10.06 23.19
C ARG A 270 31.44 10.34 21.71
N SER A 271 31.87 9.35 20.92
CA SER A 271 32.05 9.51 19.48
C SER A 271 30.74 9.55 18.67
N ALA A 272 29.60 9.30 19.34
CA ALA A 272 28.25 9.44 18.80
C ALA A 272 27.57 10.78 19.19
N GLN A 273 28.32 11.76 19.71
CA GLN A 273 27.82 13.14 19.88
C GLN A 273 27.82 13.87 18.54
N GLU A 274 26.86 13.56 17.68
CA GLU A 274 26.31 14.46 16.66
C GLU A 274 25.09 13.75 16.03
N GLY A 275 23.96 13.74 16.74
CA GLY A 275 22.74 13.14 16.18
C GLY A 275 21.70 12.72 17.20
N ASP A 276 20.88 13.70 17.59
CA ASP A 276 19.52 13.59 18.11
C ASP A 276 19.20 12.57 19.23
N VAL A 277 18.99 13.16 20.38
CA VAL A 277 18.75 12.59 21.69
C VAL A 277 17.42 11.80 21.79
N ARG A 278 16.50 12.02 20.84
CA ARG A 278 15.19 11.33 20.78
C ARG A 278 15.28 9.81 20.55
N LEU A 279 16.43 9.34 20.08
CA LEU A 279 16.70 7.94 19.73
C LEU A 279 16.70 6.99 20.96
N VAL A 280 17.01 7.49 22.16
CA VAL A 280 17.22 6.64 23.36
C VAL A 280 15.91 6.07 23.96
N MET A 281 14.78 6.78 23.81
CA MET A 281 13.50 6.37 24.40
C MET A 281 12.72 5.36 23.54
N HIS A 282 12.83 5.41 22.20
CA HIS A 282 12.24 4.37 21.33
C HIS A 282 12.98 3.03 21.47
N PHE A 283 14.30 3.08 21.63
CA PHE A 283 15.12 1.91 21.93
C PHE A 283 14.69 1.16 23.21
N ARG A 284 14.04 1.80 24.19
CA ARG A 284 13.57 1.09 25.40
C ARG A 284 12.35 0.20 25.16
N ARG A 285 11.51 0.48 24.16
CA ARG A 285 10.37 -0.38 23.79
C ARG A 285 10.72 -1.40 22.70
N GLU A 286 11.68 -1.08 21.84
CA GLU A 286 12.20 -1.98 20.79
C GLU A 286 13.32 -2.93 21.26
N ARG A 287 13.92 -2.69 22.43
CA ARG A 287 14.98 -3.52 23.04
C ARG A 287 14.62 -5.01 23.14
N ALA A 288 13.34 -5.37 23.22
CA ALA A 288 12.90 -6.76 23.31
C ALA A 288 12.97 -7.54 21.97
N ARG A 289 12.91 -6.88 20.80
CA ARG A 289 12.96 -7.55 19.49
C ARG A 289 14.37 -7.60 18.91
N GLY A 290 15.15 -6.52 19.04
CA GLY A 290 16.53 -6.48 18.56
C GLY A 290 17.47 -7.45 19.28
N LEU A 291 17.22 -7.70 20.57
CA LEU A 291 18.03 -8.61 21.37
C LEU A 291 17.90 -10.08 20.92
N SER A 292 16.69 -10.49 20.50
CA SER A 292 16.43 -11.83 19.98
C SER A 292 17.16 -12.07 18.65
N GLU A 293 17.05 -11.13 17.72
CA GLU A 293 17.70 -11.25 16.41
C GLU A 293 19.24 -11.16 16.53
N ARG A 294 19.76 -10.28 17.41
CA ARG A 294 21.20 -10.20 17.70
C ARG A 294 21.74 -11.48 18.31
N LYS A 295 21.00 -12.13 19.23
CA LYS A 295 21.41 -13.42 19.81
C LYS A 295 21.42 -14.53 18.77
N LYS A 296 20.38 -14.65 17.94
CA LYS A 296 20.34 -15.66 16.86
C LYS A 296 21.49 -15.46 15.87
N ALA A 297 21.76 -14.22 15.46
CA ALA A 297 22.88 -13.90 14.57
C ALA A 297 24.24 -14.17 15.22
N ALA A 298 24.42 -13.90 16.51
CA ALA A 298 25.63 -14.26 17.26
C ALA A 298 25.81 -15.79 17.34
N PHE A 299 24.74 -16.51 17.65
CA PHE A 299 24.72 -17.97 17.74
C PHE A 299 25.10 -18.64 16.42
N ILE A 300 24.57 -18.13 15.29
CA ILE A 300 24.92 -18.62 13.95
C ILE A 300 26.39 -18.31 13.62
N ARG A 301 26.91 -17.14 14.01
CA ARG A 301 28.33 -16.82 13.80
C ARG A 301 29.27 -17.72 14.58
N GLU A 302 28.90 -18.10 15.80
CA GLU A 302 29.72 -18.93 16.68
C GLU A 302 29.64 -20.41 16.33
N HIS A 303 28.43 -20.92 16.04
CA HIS A 303 28.19 -22.35 15.86
C HIS A 303 27.90 -22.76 14.40
N GLY A 304 27.89 -21.81 13.47
CA GLY A 304 27.67 -22.01 12.03
C GLY A 304 26.22 -22.30 11.63
N ARG A 305 25.34 -22.62 12.58
CA ARG A 305 23.92 -22.93 12.35
C ARG A 305 23.10 -22.68 13.62
N LEU A 306 21.79 -22.47 13.45
CA LEU A 306 20.86 -22.27 14.56
C LEU A 306 20.26 -23.62 14.99
N TYR A 307 20.36 -23.96 16.28
CA TYR A 307 19.74 -25.15 16.86
C TYR A 307 19.26 -24.86 18.29
N CYS A 308 18.40 -25.72 18.84
CA CYS A 308 17.93 -25.58 20.22
C CYS A 308 19.06 -25.95 21.21
N GLU A 309 19.45 -25.03 22.07
CA GLU A 309 20.51 -25.25 23.07
C GLU A 309 20.16 -26.34 24.10
N ARG A 310 18.86 -26.63 24.30
CA ARG A 310 18.39 -27.64 25.27
C ARG A 310 18.29 -29.05 24.71
N CYS A 311 17.72 -29.21 23.51
CA CYS A 311 17.48 -30.55 22.92
C CYS A 311 18.34 -30.84 21.69
N ASN A 312 19.24 -29.91 21.33
CA ASN A 312 20.14 -29.97 20.18
C ASN A 312 19.44 -30.18 18.82
N MET A 313 18.14 -29.88 18.77
CA MET A 313 17.32 -30.05 17.58
C MET A 313 17.67 -28.98 16.55
N ASP A 314 18.02 -29.44 15.34
CA ASP A 314 18.25 -28.59 14.18
C ASP A 314 16.91 -28.35 13.46
N PRO A 315 16.42 -27.12 13.45
CA PRO A 315 15.12 -26.81 12.89
C PRO A 315 15.12 -26.81 11.36
N VAL A 316 16.24 -26.52 10.70
CA VAL A 316 16.36 -26.55 9.24
C VAL A 316 16.38 -27.99 8.74
N ALA A 317 17.04 -28.89 9.47
CA ALA A 317 17.02 -30.31 9.17
C ALA A 317 15.63 -30.96 9.31
N VAL A 318 14.80 -30.47 10.24
CA VAL A 318 13.48 -31.05 10.54
C VAL A 318 12.34 -30.40 9.76
N TYR A 319 12.38 -29.08 9.57
CA TYR A 319 11.28 -28.29 8.98
C TYR A 319 11.64 -27.62 7.65
N GLY A 320 12.87 -27.82 7.15
CA GLY A 320 13.34 -27.24 5.90
C GLY A 320 13.76 -25.77 6.03
N ILE A 321 13.84 -25.06 4.90
CA ILE A 321 14.49 -23.74 4.79
C ILE A 321 13.92 -22.64 5.70
N ASN A 322 12.66 -22.77 6.14
CA ASN A 322 12.01 -21.83 7.06
C ASN A 322 11.95 -22.35 8.52
N GLY A 323 12.76 -23.37 8.83
CA GLY A 323 12.76 -24.00 10.14
C GLY A 323 13.25 -23.08 11.24
N ASP A 324 14.14 -22.14 10.93
CA ASP A 324 14.68 -21.12 11.84
C ASP A 324 13.61 -20.36 12.65
N ALA A 325 12.42 -20.16 12.07
CA ALA A 325 11.25 -19.59 12.75
C ALA A 325 10.79 -20.39 13.98
N CYS A 326 11.19 -21.65 14.13
CA CYS A 326 10.90 -22.51 15.27
C CYS A 326 11.76 -22.21 16.51
N ILE A 327 12.86 -21.47 16.35
CA ILE A 327 13.78 -21.13 17.45
C ILE A 327 13.43 -19.74 17.99
N GLU A 328 13.15 -19.69 19.29
CA GLU A 328 12.80 -18.51 20.07
C GLU A 328 13.95 -18.20 21.05
N VAL A 329 14.16 -16.91 21.37
CA VAL A 329 15.18 -16.51 22.33
C VAL A 329 14.54 -16.31 23.69
N HIS A 330 15.05 -17.02 24.68
CA HIS A 330 14.59 -17.06 26.05
C HIS A 330 15.57 -16.36 26.98
N HIS A 331 15.07 -15.68 28.02
CA HIS A 331 15.91 -15.19 29.11
C HIS A 331 16.14 -16.31 30.12
N ALA A 332 17.38 -16.75 30.29
CA ALA A 332 17.72 -17.95 31.05
C ALA A 332 17.41 -17.86 32.55
N HIS A 333 17.44 -16.65 33.13
CA HIS A 333 17.42 -16.46 34.59
C HIS A 333 16.26 -15.62 35.13
N VAL A 334 15.61 -14.79 34.32
CA VAL A 334 14.58 -13.85 34.77
C VAL A 334 13.41 -13.89 33.80
N GLN A 335 12.19 -14.13 34.31
CA GLN A 335 11.01 -13.98 33.47
C GLN A 335 10.81 -12.50 33.14
N VAL A 336 10.46 -12.20 31.89
CA VAL A 336 10.24 -10.81 31.44
C VAL A 336 9.25 -10.04 32.32
N LYS A 337 8.27 -10.74 32.92
CA LYS A 337 7.27 -10.16 33.82
C LYS A 337 7.85 -9.66 35.17
N ASP A 338 9.00 -10.21 35.59
CA ASP A 338 9.65 -9.94 36.87
C ASP A 338 10.82 -8.95 36.71
N MET A 339 11.04 -8.43 35.50
CA MET A 339 12.06 -7.42 35.21
C MET A 339 11.61 -6.05 35.71
N ARG A 340 12.45 -5.38 36.50
CA ARG A 340 12.24 -4.01 36.96
C ARG A 340 12.67 -3.00 35.89
N GLU A 341 12.12 -1.78 35.95
CA GLU A 341 12.55 -0.69 35.07
C GLU A 341 14.06 -0.46 35.17
N GLY A 342 14.75 -0.44 34.02
CA GLY A 342 16.20 -0.25 33.93
C GLY A 342 17.04 -1.54 33.86
N HIS A 343 16.43 -2.73 33.90
CA HIS A 343 17.17 -4.00 33.79
C HIS A 343 17.87 -4.12 32.42
N GLN A 344 19.20 -4.25 32.43
CA GLN A 344 20.01 -4.50 31.23
C GLN A 344 20.21 -6.01 31.10
N THR A 345 19.87 -6.57 29.93
CA THR A 345 20.08 -7.99 29.64
C THR A 345 21.28 -8.16 28.71
N ASN A 346 22.22 -9.00 29.11
CA ASN A 346 23.37 -9.36 28.29
C ASN A 346 23.05 -10.53 27.35
N LEU A 347 23.73 -10.62 26.21
CA LEU A 347 23.52 -11.72 25.24
C LEU A 347 23.84 -13.11 25.81
N GLU A 348 24.66 -13.18 26.86
CA GLU A 348 25.02 -14.40 27.57
C GLU A 348 23.88 -14.93 28.46
N GLU A 349 22.96 -14.06 28.87
CA GLU A 349 21.79 -14.41 29.69
C GLU A 349 20.60 -14.92 28.85
N LEU A 350 20.84 -15.11 27.55
CA LEU A 350 19.85 -15.51 26.56
C LEU A 350 20.16 -16.89 25.99
N GLN A 351 19.11 -17.66 25.72
CA GLN A 351 19.19 -19.00 25.16
C GLN A 351 18.28 -19.14 23.93
N CYS A 352 18.79 -19.73 22.86
CA CYS A 352 18.05 -20.13 21.68
C CYS A 352 17.37 -21.48 21.92
N LEU A 353 16.05 -21.49 22.12
CA LEU A 353 15.25 -22.69 22.40
C LEU A 353 14.19 -22.90 21.33
N CYS A 354 13.87 -24.16 21.00
CA CYS A 354 12.71 -24.43 20.14
C CYS A 354 11.40 -24.11 20.86
N ALA A 355 10.32 -23.85 20.11
CA ALA A 355 9.01 -23.49 20.66
C ALA A 355 8.48 -24.46 21.74
N ASN A 356 8.87 -25.74 21.70
CA ASN A 356 8.50 -26.72 22.73
C ASN A 356 9.36 -26.60 23.99
N CYS A 357 10.69 -26.55 23.84
CA CYS A 357 11.61 -26.35 24.96
C CYS A 357 11.38 -24.99 25.64
N HIS A 358 11.08 -23.94 24.87
CA HIS A 358 10.75 -22.63 25.39
C HIS A 358 9.53 -22.65 26.32
N ARG A 359 8.45 -23.34 25.90
CA ARG A 359 7.24 -23.53 26.72
C ARG A 359 7.50 -24.35 27.98
N ILE A 360 8.33 -25.39 27.90
CA ILE A 360 8.68 -26.23 29.05
C ILE A 360 9.49 -25.41 30.06
N THR A 361 10.50 -24.66 29.61
CA THR A 361 11.32 -23.80 30.49
C THR A 361 10.47 -22.74 31.19
N HIS A 362 9.52 -22.10 30.49
CA HIS A 362 8.59 -21.17 31.13
C HIS A 362 7.73 -21.81 32.23
N ARG A 363 7.30 -23.07 32.04
CA ARG A 363 6.52 -23.81 33.06
C ARG A 363 7.39 -24.24 34.24
N GLU A 364 8.61 -24.69 34.00
CA GLU A 364 9.57 -25.06 35.05
C GLU A 364 9.91 -23.86 35.93
N LEU A 365 10.21 -22.71 35.33
CA LEU A 365 10.48 -21.46 36.06
C LEU A 365 9.26 -20.99 36.86
N ALA A 366 8.06 -21.10 36.30
CA ALA A 366 6.82 -20.76 37.00
C ALA A 366 6.48 -21.71 38.17
N SER A 367 6.97 -22.96 38.13
CA SER A 367 6.81 -23.94 39.22
C SER A 367 7.86 -23.84 40.33
N GLN A 368 8.92 -23.04 40.12
CA GLN A 368 10.00 -22.78 41.06
C GLN A 368 9.89 -21.38 41.72
N SER A 369 8.86 -20.60 41.37
CA SER A 369 8.59 -19.25 41.88
C SER A 369 7.68 -19.25 43.09
#